data_AF-A0A1G1MLA1-F1
#
_entry.id   AF-A0A1G1MLA1-F1
#
_cell.length_a   1.000
_cell.length_b   1.000
_cell.length_c   1.000
_cell.angle_alpha   90.00
_cell.angle_beta   90.00
_cell.angle_gamma   90.00
#
_symmetry.space_group_name_H-M   'P 1'
#
loop_
_entity.id
_entity.type
_entity.pdbx_description
1 polymer ?
#
loop_
_entity_poly.entity_id
_entity_poly.type
_entity_poly.pdbx_seq_one_letter_code
_entity_poly.pdbx_strand_id
1 'polypeptide(L)'
;MCHGPGSLHVDAGGGKGVGGIINPRKDPSTCFECHLDKKAEFRLPHHHPLLEGKMSCADCHEAHGADVRPWSSTTLKDVNEACFRCHKEQRGPFVWEHEALRDGCTTCHKVHGSIHEKMLLARDYNLCLRCHTQANFPTIGKRSHATYLPSGTCFSAGCHTAVHGSNFDDHLRY
;
A
#
# COMPACT_ATOMS: atom_id res chain seq x y z
N MET A 1 -20.07 7.11 -16.72
CA MET A 1 -19.31 6.84 -17.96
C MET A 1 -17.88 7.25 -17.72
N CYS A 2 -16.92 6.32 -17.72
CA CYS A 2 -15.56 6.60 -17.21
C CYS A 2 -14.62 7.28 -18.22
N HIS A 3 -14.84 7.06 -19.51
CA HIS A 3 -13.96 7.56 -20.57
C HIS A 3 -14.57 8.70 -21.38
N GLY A 4 -15.81 9.12 -21.12
CA GLY A 4 -16.57 10.00 -22.00
C GLY A 4 -17.14 9.29 -23.25
N PRO A 5 -18.04 9.96 -23.99
CA PRO A 5 -18.72 9.36 -25.14
C PRO A 5 -17.87 9.44 -26.41
N GLY A 6 -17.59 8.29 -27.02
CA GLY A 6 -16.80 8.21 -28.26
C GLY A 6 -17.45 8.89 -29.47
N SER A 7 -18.78 8.94 -29.54
CA SER A 7 -19.49 9.64 -30.62
C SER A 7 -19.16 11.14 -30.65
N LEU A 8 -19.22 11.81 -29.49
CA LEU A 8 -18.89 13.24 -29.40
C LEU A 8 -17.42 13.53 -29.74
N HIS A 9 -16.52 12.59 -29.47
CA HIS A 9 -15.11 12.69 -29.88
C HIS A 9 -14.96 12.68 -31.39
N VAL A 10 -15.64 11.76 -32.07
CA VAL A 10 -15.61 11.67 -33.53
C VAL A 10 -16.28 12.89 -34.17
N ASP A 11 -17.45 13.29 -33.68
CA ASP A 11 -18.22 14.43 -34.20
C ASP A 11 -17.45 15.76 -34.06
N ALA A 12 -16.63 15.89 -33.02
CA ALA A 12 -15.80 17.07 -32.79
C ALA A 12 -14.48 17.07 -33.59
N GLY A 13 -14.29 16.13 -34.53
CA GLY A 13 -13.13 16.06 -35.42
C GLY A 13 -11.96 15.21 -34.91
N GLY A 14 -12.13 14.53 -33.76
CA GLY A 14 -11.10 13.68 -33.16
C GLY A 14 -9.86 14.42 -32.65
N GLY A 15 -8.92 13.68 -32.07
CA GLY A 15 -7.65 14.22 -31.56
C GLY A 15 -7.56 14.38 -30.04
N LYS A 16 -6.35 14.69 -29.54
CA LYS A 16 -6.07 14.69 -28.10
C LYS A 16 -6.85 15.79 -27.39
N GLY A 17 -7.67 15.41 -26.40
CA GLY A 17 -8.46 16.35 -25.60
C GLY A 17 -9.79 16.77 -26.24
N VAL A 18 -10.17 16.16 -27.37
CA VAL A 18 -11.38 16.50 -28.12
C VAL A 18 -12.55 15.61 -27.67
N GLY A 19 -13.75 16.20 -27.58
CA GLY A 19 -15.00 15.50 -27.27
C GLY A 19 -15.11 14.91 -25.86
N GLY A 20 -14.34 15.45 -24.90
CA GLY A 20 -14.48 15.08 -23.49
C GLY A 20 -14.00 13.67 -23.14
N ILE A 21 -13.13 13.08 -23.96
CA ILE A 21 -12.54 11.77 -23.66
C ILE A 21 -11.51 11.88 -22.54
N ILE A 22 -11.73 11.12 -21.46
CA ILE A 22 -10.84 11.02 -20.31
C ILE A 22 -10.04 9.72 -20.44
N ASN A 23 -8.73 9.81 -20.19
CA ASN A 23 -7.87 8.64 -20.04
C ASN A 23 -7.54 8.44 -18.56
N PRO A 24 -8.16 7.46 -17.87
CA PRO A 24 -7.92 7.15 -16.46
C PRO A 24 -6.47 6.82 -16.10
N ARG A 25 -5.62 6.45 -17.08
CA ARG A 25 -4.18 6.27 -16.85
C ARG A 25 -3.42 7.59 -16.70
N LYS A 26 -4.01 8.71 -17.10
CA LYS A 26 -3.40 10.05 -17.04
C LYS A 26 -4.16 11.00 -16.13
N ASP A 27 -5.44 10.74 -15.89
CA ASP A 27 -6.29 11.57 -15.06
C ASP A 27 -7.16 10.70 -14.15
N PRO A 28 -6.95 10.75 -12.82
CA PRO A 28 -7.76 9.99 -11.86
C PRO A 28 -9.13 10.61 -11.58
N SER A 29 -9.46 11.77 -12.17
CA SER A 29 -10.69 12.52 -11.89
C SER A 29 -11.95 11.67 -11.97
N THR A 30 -12.10 10.87 -13.03
CA THR A 30 -13.25 10.00 -13.23
C THR A 30 -13.38 8.90 -12.17
N CYS A 31 -12.26 8.36 -11.68
CA CYS A 31 -12.27 7.38 -10.59
C CYS A 31 -12.80 8.03 -9.30
N PHE A 32 -12.41 9.28 -9.07
CA PHE A 32 -12.79 10.06 -7.89
C PHE A 32 -14.21 10.62 -7.93
N GLU A 33 -14.95 10.49 -9.02
CA GLU A 33 -16.39 10.82 -9.05
C GLU A 33 -17.18 9.85 -8.16
N CYS A 34 -16.75 8.59 -8.09
CA CYS A 34 -17.38 7.56 -7.26
C CYS A 34 -16.54 7.17 -6.04
N HIS A 35 -15.22 7.05 -6.18
CA HIS A 35 -14.30 6.65 -5.10
C HIS A 35 -13.82 7.86 -4.29
N LEU A 36 -14.77 8.54 -3.65
CA LEU A 36 -14.52 9.77 -2.87
C LEU A 36 -13.67 9.50 -1.63
N ASP A 37 -13.79 8.32 -1.03
CA ASP A 37 -12.95 7.88 0.08
C ASP A 37 -11.48 7.79 -0.37
N LYS A 38 -11.22 7.22 -1.55
CA LYS A 38 -9.86 7.11 -2.11
C LYS A 38 -9.29 8.47 -2.47
N LYS A 39 -10.13 9.36 -3.00
CA LYS A 39 -9.76 10.78 -3.21
C LYS A 39 -9.29 11.44 -1.90
N ALA A 40 -9.93 11.14 -0.78
CA ALA A 40 -9.53 11.66 0.52
C ALA A 40 -8.24 11.00 1.02
N GLU A 41 -8.08 9.68 0.86
CA GLU A 41 -6.86 8.95 1.25
C GLU A 41 -5.61 9.46 0.52
N PHE A 42 -5.70 9.69 -0.79
CA PHE A 42 -4.59 10.24 -1.58
C PHE A 42 -4.23 11.69 -1.23
N ARG A 43 -5.03 12.39 -0.42
CA ARG A 43 -4.70 13.74 0.08
C ARG A 43 -4.02 13.72 1.45
N LEU A 44 -3.86 12.55 2.05
CA LEU A 44 -3.16 12.42 3.33
C LEU A 44 -1.66 12.64 3.14
N PRO A 45 -0.91 13.01 4.20
CA PRO A 45 0.50 13.38 4.08
C PRO A 45 1.40 12.29 3.47
N HIS A 46 1.06 11.02 3.68
CA HIS A 46 1.80 9.89 3.11
C HIS A 46 0.88 9.11 2.20
N HIS A 47 1.13 9.16 0.90
CA HIS A 47 0.37 8.46 -0.12
C HIS A 47 1.31 8.04 -1.25
N HIS A 48 0.89 7.08 -2.06
CA HIS A 48 1.58 6.83 -3.32
C HIS A 48 1.36 8.01 -4.28
N PRO A 49 2.32 8.32 -5.17
CA PRO A 49 2.36 9.61 -5.87
C PRO A 49 1.41 9.71 -7.09
N LEU A 50 0.13 9.44 -6.84
CA LEU A 50 -0.94 9.42 -7.85
C LEU A 50 -1.40 10.84 -8.19
N LEU A 51 -1.51 11.73 -7.21
CA LEU A 51 -1.90 13.13 -7.45
C LEU A 51 -0.78 13.92 -8.13
N GLU A 52 0.47 13.51 -7.95
CA GLU A 52 1.66 14.03 -8.62
C GLU A 52 1.81 13.50 -10.05
N GLY A 53 0.91 12.62 -10.51
CA GLY A 53 0.91 12.08 -11.87
C GLY A 53 2.07 11.11 -12.16
N LYS A 54 2.72 10.57 -11.12
CA LYS A 54 3.79 9.56 -11.27
C LYS A 54 3.26 8.13 -11.36
N MET A 55 1.98 7.95 -11.06
CA MET A 55 1.26 6.68 -11.20
C MET A 55 -0.23 6.93 -11.43
N SER A 56 -0.96 5.87 -11.74
CA SER A 56 -2.40 5.86 -11.97
C SER A 56 -3.08 4.74 -11.20
N CYS A 57 -4.41 4.82 -11.05
CA CYS A 57 -5.19 3.76 -10.43
C CYS A 57 -4.99 2.41 -11.15
N ALA A 58 -4.80 2.47 -12.48
CA ALA A 58 -4.65 1.31 -13.36
C ALA A 58 -3.30 0.60 -13.24
N ASP A 59 -2.32 1.18 -12.54
CA ASP A 59 -1.05 0.50 -12.31
C ASP A 59 -1.18 -0.61 -11.24
N CYS A 60 -2.22 -0.53 -10.42
CA CYS A 60 -2.61 -1.56 -9.45
C CYS A 60 -3.94 -2.24 -9.80
N HIS A 61 -4.95 -1.49 -10.26
CA HIS A 61 -6.31 -2.01 -10.46
C HIS A 61 -6.62 -2.31 -11.92
N GLU A 62 -7.36 -3.38 -12.17
CA GLU A 62 -7.98 -3.64 -13.48
C GLU A 62 -9.46 -3.18 -13.47
N ALA A 63 -9.79 -2.21 -14.32
CA ALA A 63 -11.12 -1.58 -14.38
C ALA A 63 -12.06 -2.25 -15.41
N HIS A 64 -11.52 -3.05 -16.32
CA HIS A 64 -12.26 -3.81 -17.32
C HIS A 64 -12.26 -5.33 -17.05
N GLY A 65 -11.88 -5.72 -15.84
CA GLY A 65 -11.80 -7.12 -15.43
C GLY A 65 -13.18 -7.78 -15.34
N ALA A 66 -13.23 -9.08 -15.62
CA ALA A 66 -14.46 -9.88 -15.53
C ALA A 66 -15.06 -9.91 -14.10
N ASP A 67 -14.20 -9.78 -13.09
CA ASP A 67 -14.57 -9.73 -11.67
C ASP A 67 -14.27 -8.34 -11.09
N VAL A 68 -15.31 -7.50 -10.93
CA VAL A 68 -15.19 -6.21 -10.24
C VAL A 68 -15.22 -6.47 -8.73
N ARG A 69 -14.03 -6.66 -8.12
CA ARG A 69 -13.89 -6.80 -6.66
C ARG A 69 -13.34 -5.51 -6.05
N PRO A 70 -13.67 -5.18 -4.78
CA PRO A 70 -13.11 -4.01 -4.08
C PRO A 70 -11.56 -3.99 -4.01
N TRP A 71 -10.95 -5.14 -4.26
CA TRP A 71 -9.51 -5.42 -4.20
C TRP A 71 -8.95 -5.72 -5.59
N SER A 72 -9.43 -5.10 -6.66
CA SER A 72 -9.22 -5.53 -8.07
C SER A 72 -7.78 -5.53 -8.62
N SER A 73 -6.75 -5.52 -7.78
CA SER A 73 -5.58 -6.33 -8.07
C SER A 73 -5.91 -7.74 -7.58
N THR A 74 -6.52 -8.60 -8.42
CA THR A 74 -6.35 -10.07 -8.45
C THR A 74 -6.29 -10.85 -7.09
N THR A 75 -6.92 -12.03 -7.01
CA THR A 75 -7.01 -12.92 -5.82
C THR A 75 -5.91 -12.74 -4.76
N LEU A 76 -6.20 -12.73 -3.45
CA LEU A 76 -5.28 -12.44 -2.31
C LEU A 76 -3.78 -12.79 -2.46
N LYS A 77 -3.39 -13.84 -3.22
CA LYS A 77 -1.99 -14.15 -3.59
C LYS A 77 -1.33 -13.16 -4.57
N ASP A 78 -2.07 -12.46 -5.41
CA ASP A 78 -1.58 -11.53 -6.43
C ASP A 78 -1.43 -10.08 -5.92
N VAL A 79 -1.96 -9.75 -4.74
CA VAL A 79 -1.86 -8.38 -4.19
C VAL A 79 -0.39 -8.01 -3.96
N ASN A 80 0.40 -8.93 -3.42
CA ASN A 80 1.84 -8.72 -3.22
C ASN A 80 2.58 -8.58 -4.55
N GLU A 81 2.19 -9.34 -5.58
CA GLU A 81 2.79 -9.25 -6.91
C GLU A 81 2.60 -7.86 -7.52
N ALA A 82 1.44 -7.22 -7.32
CA ALA A 82 1.23 -5.84 -7.73
C ALA A 82 2.22 -4.89 -7.04
N CYS A 83 2.47 -5.07 -5.73
CA CYS A 83 3.45 -4.28 -4.99
C CYS A 83 4.88 -4.50 -5.53
N PHE A 84 5.26 -5.74 -5.80
CA PHE A 84 6.62 -6.11 -6.22
C PHE A 84 7.00 -5.67 -7.63
N ARG A 85 6.05 -5.22 -8.46
CA ARG A 85 6.35 -4.56 -9.75
C ARG A 85 7.29 -3.36 -9.55
N CYS A 86 7.09 -2.63 -8.45
CA CYS A 86 7.89 -1.47 -8.07
C CYS A 86 8.78 -1.77 -6.83
N HIS A 87 8.25 -2.43 -5.80
CA HIS A 87 8.95 -2.71 -4.54
C HIS A 87 9.71 -4.04 -4.56
N LYS A 88 10.56 -4.24 -5.56
CA LYS A 88 11.26 -5.52 -5.81
C LYS A 88 12.10 -6.02 -4.64
N GLU A 89 12.71 -5.09 -3.90
CA GLU A 89 13.56 -5.41 -2.75
C GLU A 89 12.80 -6.13 -1.63
N GLN A 90 11.48 -5.91 -1.53
CA GLN A 90 10.66 -6.50 -0.47
C GLN A 90 10.12 -7.90 -0.82
N ARG A 91 10.39 -8.38 -2.04
CA ARG A 91 9.94 -9.71 -2.50
C ARG A 91 10.70 -10.87 -1.85
N GLY A 92 11.95 -10.62 -1.46
CA GLY A 92 12.88 -11.70 -1.10
C GLY A 92 13.39 -12.48 -2.33
N PRO A 93 13.87 -13.73 -2.14
CA PRO A 93 13.78 -14.51 -0.91
C PRO A 93 14.65 -13.94 0.22
N PHE A 94 14.12 -14.02 1.44
CA PHE A 94 14.88 -13.75 2.66
C PHE A 94 15.21 -15.07 3.36
N VAL A 95 16.39 -15.19 3.97
CA VAL A 95 16.73 -16.34 4.84
C VAL A 95 15.73 -16.42 6.00
N TRP A 96 15.40 -15.26 6.57
CA TRP A 96 14.42 -15.11 7.65
C TRP A 96 13.30 -14.17 7.18
N GLU A 97 12.24 -14.76 6.62
CA GLU A 97 11.03 -14.03 6.20
C GLU A 97 10.21 -13.56 7.42
N HIS A 98 9.68 -12.33 7.38
CA HIS A 98 8.62 -11.94 8.30
C HIS A 98 7.31 -12.61 7.86
N GLU A 99 6.76 -13.49 8.70
CA GLU A 99 5.61 -14.34 8.34
C GLU A 99 4.38 -13.56 7.85
N ALA A 100 4.11 -12.39 8.43
CA ALA A 100 3.04 -11.48 7.97
C ALA A 100 3.13 -11.06 6.49
N LEU A 101 4.28 -11.17 5.81
CA LEU A 101 4.36 -10.94 4.37
C LEU A 101 3.51 -11.93 3.57
N ARG A 102 3.27 -13.13 4.11
CA ARG A 102 2.40 -14.14 3.50
C ARG A 102 0.93 -13.75 3.56
N ASP A 103 0.54 -12.95 4.56
CA ASP A 103 -0.81 -12.41 4.71
C ASP A 103 -1.03 -11.18 3.81
N GLY A 104 0.06 -10.55 3.38
CA GLY A 104 0.09 -9.52 2.35
C GLY A 104 0.57 -8.15 2.85
N CYS A 105 1.06 -7.33 1.92
CA CYS A 105 1.59 -5.99 2.25
C CYS A 105 0.57 -5.10 2.97
N THR A 106 -0.72 -5.28 2.68
CA THR A 106 -1.82 -4.51 3.26
C THR A 106 -2.14 -4.87 4.71
N THR A 107 -1.52 -5.92 5.26
CA THR A 107 -1.58 -6.24 6.71
C THR A 107 -0.98 -5.11 7.55
N CYS A 108 0.02 -4.41 7.01
CA CYS A 108 0.71 -3.30 7.66
C CYS A 108 0.47 -1.96 6.95
N HIS A 109 0.32 -1.96 5.62
CA HIS A 109 0.24 -0.74 4.81
C HIS A 109 -1.18 -0.37 4.35
N LYS A 110 -1.46 0.92 4.38
CA LYS A 110 -2.62 1.58 3.78
C LYS A 110 -2.24 2.20 2.43
N VAL A 111 -2.43 1.44 1.36
CA VAL A 111 -1.80 1.70 0.05
C VAL A 111 -2.28 2.95 -0.70
N HIS A 112 -3.43 3.54 -0.37
CA HIS A 112 -3.84 4.80 -1.02
C HIS A 112 -3.31 6.02 -0.28
N GLY A 113 -3.19 5.94 1.04
CA GLY A 113 -2.60 6.97 1.87
C GLY A 113 -2.95 6.85 3.35
N SER A 114 -2.06 7.37 4.19
CA SER A 114 -2.15 7.36 5.65
C SER A 114 -1.64 8.68 6.24
N ILE A 115 -2.09 8.96 7.46
CA ILE A 115 -1.49 9.99 8.31
C ILE A 115 -0.18 9.51 8.95
N HIS A 116 0.10 8.20 8.89
CA HIS A 116 1.30 7.59 9.45
C HIS A 116 2.38 7.46 8.37
N GLU A 117 3.63 7.71 8.74
CA GLU A 117 4.78 7.57 7.84
C GLU A 117 4.83 6.15 7.25
N LYS A 118 5.44 6.00 6.07
CA LYS A 118 5.50 4.74 5.31
C LYS A 118 4.12 4.14 5.00
N MET A 119 3.07 4.97 5.03
CA MET A 119 1.69 4.56 4.79
C MET A 119 1.23 3.44 5.72
N LEU A 120 1.62 3.48 7.00
CA LEU A 120 1.25 2.41 7.95
C LEU A 120 -0.21 2.53 8.40
N LEU A 121 -0.81 1.39 8.80
CA LEU A 121 -2.16 1.34 9.37
C LEU A 121 -2.24 1.89 10.79
N ALA A 122 -1.13 1.83 11.53
CA ALA A 122 -1.00 2.38 12.87
C ALA A 122 0.41 2.93 13.05
N ARG A 123 0.55 3.92 13.94
CA ARG A 123 1.87 4.46 14.32
C ARG A 123 2.55 3.62 15.39
N ASP A 124 3.86 3.75 15.42
CA ASP A 124 4.71 3.29 16.51
C ASP A 124 4.62 1.78 16.75
N TYR A 125 4.94 1.36 17.98
CA TYR A 125 4.86 -0.04 18.40
C TYR A 125 3.44 -0.60 18.29
N ASN A 126 2.40 0.25 18.21
CA ASN A 126 1.01 -0.22 18.12
C ASN A 126 0.77 -1.06 16.89
N LEU A 127 1.48 -0.80 15.78
CA LEU A 127 1.37 -1.64 14.59
C LEU A 127 1.85 -3.08 14.88
N CYS A 128 3.04 -3.19 15.48
CA CYS A 128 3.69 -4.46 15.80
C CYS A 128 2.87 -5.25 16.85
N LEU A 129 2.36 -4.55 17.88
CA LEU A 129 1.55 -5.14 18.95
C LEU A 129 0.19 -5.69 18.49
N ARG A 130 -0.23 -5.47 17.24
CA ARG A 130 -1.41 -6.14 16.67
C ARG A 130 -1.23 -7.65 16.57
N CYS A 131 0.03 -8.11 16.44
CA CYS A 131 0.39 -9.52 16.39
C CYS A 131 1.39 -9.89 17.49
N HIS A 132 2.37 -9.04 17.78
CA HIS A 132 3.42 -9.27 18.78
C HIS A 132 2.99 -8.86 20.18
N THR A 133 1.88 -9.42 20.66
CA THR A 133 1.36 -9.17 22.01
C THR A 133 1.53 -10.40 22.91
N GLN A 134 1.76 -10.17 24.20
CA GLN A 134 1.86 -11.20 25.24
C GLN A 134 1.19 -10.72 26.51
N ALA A 135 0.66 -11.65 27.31
CA ALA A 135 -0.04 -11.32 28.56
C ALA A 135 0.85 -10.59 29.59
N ASN A 136 2.16 -10.78 29.53
CA ASN A 136 3.17 -10.17 30.40
C ASN A 136 3.90 -8.99 29.75
N PHE A 137 3.20 -8.22 28.90
CA PHE A 137 3.72 -6.97 28.34
C PHE A 137 4.34 -6.07 29.44
N PRO A 138 5.54 -5.48 29.25
CA PRO A 138 6.25 -5.26 27.98
C PRO A 138 7.22 -6.39 27.59
N THR A 139 7.04 -7.62 28.07
CA THR A 139 7.80 -8.76 27.54
C THR A 139 7.27 -9.14 26.16
N ILE A 140 8.18 -9.31 25.19
CA ILE A 140 7.87 -9.80 23.85
C ILE A 140 8.91 -10.87 23.51
N GLY A 141 8.46 -12.04 23.08
CA GLY A 141 9.30 -13.22 22.93
C GLY A 141 9.85 -13.69 24.27
N LYS A 142 11.18 -13.63 24.43
CA LYS A 142 11.90 -14.00 25.66
C LYS A 142 12.61 -12.80 26.31
N ARG A 143 12.30 -11.57 25.88
CA ARG A 143 13.00 -10.34 26.32
C ARG A 143 12.02 -9.28 26.81
N SER A 144 12.35 -8.64 27.92
CA SER A 144 11.61 -7.47 28.42
C SER A 144 11.95 -6.25 27.58
N HIS A 145 10.92 -5.56 27.07
CA HIS A 145 11.07 -4.31 26.33
C HIS A 145 10.95 -3.07 27.23
N ALA A 146 10.85 -3.23 28.55
CA ALA A 146 10.61 -2.14 29.50
C ALA A 146 11.60 -0.97 29.37
N THR A 147 12.87 -1.27 29.10
CA THR A 147 13.93 -0.27 28.92
C THR A 147 14.04 0.27 27.50
N TYR A 148 13.41 -0.38 26.52
CA TYR A 148 13.55 -0.07 25.09
C TYR A 148 12.36 0.71 24.54
N LEU A 149 11.15 0.45 25.05
CA LEU A 149 9.92 1.17 24.65
C LEU A 149 10.03 2.71 24.79
N PRO A 150 10.72 3.27 25.81
CA PRO A 150 10.93 4.72 25.88
C PRO A 150 11.86 5.27 24.79
N SER A 151 12.75 4.45 24.22
CA SER A 151 13.76 4.86 23.24
C SER A 151 13.21 4.97 21.82
N GLY A 152 12.02 4.43 21.56
CA GLY A 152 11.38 4.48 20.26
C GLY A 152 10.61 3.21 19.95
N THR A 153 10.07 3.20 18.75
CA THR A 153 9.21 2.13 18.23
C THR A 153 10.08 0.97 17.72
N CYS A 154 9.55 -0.25 17.66
CA CYS A 154 10.32 -1.47 17.35
C CYS A 154 11.36 -1.31 16.22
N PHE A 155 10.94 -0.80 15.06
CA PHE A 155 11.84 -0.54 13.93
C PHE A 155 12.52 0.83 14.01
N SER A 156 11.83 1.87 14.49
CA SER A 156 12.36 3.24 14.54
C SER A 156 13.45 3.43 15.61
N ALA A 157 13.48 2.58 16.64
CA ALA A 157 14.55 2.51 17.64
C ALA A 157 15.81 1.80 17.13
N GLY A 158 15.78 1.26 15.91
CA GLY A 158 16.93 0.60 15.28
C GLY A 158 17.15 -0.85 15.71
N CYS A 159 16.27 -1.42 16.53
CA CYS A 159 16.39 -2.82 16.96
C CYS A 159 15.84 -3.80 15.92
N HIS A 160 14.71 -3.48 15.29
CA HIS A 160 14.09 -4.34 14.28
C HIS A 160 14.01 -3.67 12.91
N THR A 161 15.15 -3.53 12.25
CA THR A 161 15.27 -2.69 11.04
C THR A 161 14.92 -3.41 9.74
N ALA A 162 14.72 -4.73 9.78
CA ALA A 162 14.49 -5.57 8.61
C ALA A 162 13.09 -6.21 8.66
N VAL A 163 12.05 -5.41 8.95
CA VAL A 163 10.66 -5.86 9.15
C VAL A 163 10.02 -6.57 7.95
N HIS A 164 10.59 -6.45 6.75
CA HIS A 164 10.15 -7.21 5.56
C HIS A 164 10.92 -8.53 5.40
N GLY A 165 11.85 -8.84 6.29
CA GLY A 165 12.68 -10.04 6.22
C GLY A 165 14.17 -9.69 6.21
N SER A 166 14.97 -10.64 6.69
CA SER A 166 16.39 -10.47 6.94
C SER A 166 17.20 -11.63 6.37
N ASN A 167 18.37 -11.30 5.81
CA ASN A 167 19.35 -12.28 5.32
C ASN A 167 20.53 -12.49 6.27
N PHE A 168 20.54 -11.79 7.41
CA PHE A 168 21.71 -11.72 8.29
C PHE A 168 21.40 -12.17 9.72
N ASP A 169 20.27 -11.74 10.26
CA ASP A 169 19.86 -12.02 11.64
C ASP A 169 18.33 -12.14 11.70
N ASP A 170 17.86 -13.20 12.34
CA ASP A 170 16.45 -13.52 12.44
C ASP A 170 15.70 -12.46 13.29
N HIS A 171 16.32 -11.91 14.34
CA HIS A 171 15.72 -10.93 15.24
C HIS A 171 15.25 -9.64 14.55
N LEU A 172 15.96 -9.21 13.50
CA LEU A 172 15.70 -7.95 12.81
C LEU A 172 14.34 -7.90 12.10
N ARG A 173 13.70 -9.06 11.89
CA ARG A 173 12.42 -9.17 11.18
C ARG A 173 11.20 -8.89 12.03
N TYR A 174 11.33 -8.71 13.34
CA TYR A 174 10.19 -8.61 14.28
C TYR A 174 9.76 -7.20 14.68
#